data_AF-A0A6L7JQR9-F1
#
_entry.id   AF-A0A6L7JQR9-F1
#
_cell.length_a   1.000
_cell.length_b   1.000
_cell.length_c   1.000
_cell.angle_alpha   90.00
_cell.angle_beta   90.00
_cell.angle_gamma   90.00
#
_symmetry.space_group_name_H-M   'P 1'
#
loop_
_entity.id
_entity.type
_entity.pdbx_description
1 polymer ?
#
loop_
_entity_poly.entity_id
_entity_poly.type
_entity_poly.pdbx_seq_one_letter_code
_entity_poly.pdbx_strand_id
1 'polypeptide(L)'
;SSSYDKIVTVWCSDNPQQAMTRSKAGEVLPSLSCTNPVADHFQAGVEGGVRGTPTLVLDDGSVIGGFLPANDLLVRIGLKGS
;
A
#
# COMPACT_ATOMS: atom_id res chain seq x y z
N SER A 1 -15.89 3.95 1.85
CA SER A 1 -16.10 2.63 1.20
C SER A 1 -15.50 1.58 2.11
N SER A 2 -15.94 0.32 2.07
CA SER A 2 -15.46 -0.70 3.02
C SER A 2 -13.93 -0.89 3.02
N SER A 3 -13.26 -0.73 1.86
CA SER A 3 -11.80 -0.75 1.77
C SER A 3 -11.13 0.49 2.37
N TYR A 4 -11.73 1.68 2.19
CA TYR A 4 -11.25 2.92 2.79
C TYR A 4 -11.32 2.85 4.32
N ASP A 5 -12.46 2.40 4.87
CA ASP A 5 -12.67 2.34 6.32
C ASP A 5 -11.71 1.32 6.98
N LYS A 6 -11.40 0.22 6.27
CA LYS A 6 -10.40 -0.77 6.70
C LYS A 6 -9.00 -0.17 6.78
N ILE A 7 -8.55 0.57 5.76
CA ILE A 7 -7.19 1.14 5.79
C ILE A 7 -7.08 2.31 6.78
N VAL A 8 -8.15 3.08 6.99
CA VAL A 8 -8.23 4.07 8.08
C VAL A 8 -8.06 3.39 9.44
N THR A 9 -8.78 2.30 9.67
CA THR A 9 -8.65 1.52 10.92
C THR A 9 -7.23 1.01 11.12
N VAL A 10 -6.59 0.50 10.06
CA VAL A 10 -5.18 0.07 10.11
C VAL A 10 -4.26 1.24 10.45
N TRP A 11 -4.44 2.41 9.85
CA TRP A 11 -3.60 3.57 10.16
C TRP A 11 -3.79 4.12 11.57
N CYS A 12 -5.00 4.06 12.09
CA CYS A 12 -5.35 4.56 13.41
C CYS A 12 -5.10 3.53 14.53
N SER A 13 -4.56 2.35 14.22
CA SER A 13 -4.22 1.34 15.22
C SER A 13 -2.91 1.66 15.93
N ASP A 14 -2.78 1.28 17.21
CA ASP A 14 -1.54 1.46 17.99
C ASP A 14 -0.31 0.80 17.33
N ASN A 15 -0.52 -0.31 16.61
CA ASN A 15 0.48 -0.95 15.78
C ASN A 15 -0.06 -1.18 14.35
N PRO A 16 0.17 -0.22 13.43
CA PRO A 16 -0.34 -0.31 12.06
C PRO A 16 0.19 -1.50 11.26
N GLN A 17 1.43 -1.95 11.51
CA GLN A 17 2.01 -3.11 10.82
C GLN A 17 1.27 -4.40 11.19
N GLN A 18 1.03 -4.59 12.48
CA GLN A 18 0.26 -5.73 12.96
C GLN A 18 -1.20 -5.66 12.49
N ALA A 19 -1.83 -4.48 12.55
CA ALA A 19 -3.19 -4.27 12.06
C ALA A 19 -3.30 -4.56 10.55
N MET A 20 -2.33 -4.12 9.74
CA MET A 20 -2.28 -4.43 8.31
C MET A 20 -2.20 -5.95 8.09
N THR A 21 -1.35 -6.64 8.82
CA THR A 21 -1.16 -8.11 8.72
C THR A 21 -2.48 -8.84 9.00
N ARG A 22 -3.14 -8.50 10.11
CA ARG A 22 -4.43 -9.08 10.51
C ARG A 22 -5.53 -8.77 9.49
N SER A 23 -5.60 -7.52 9.02
CA SER A 23 -6.55 -7.10 7.98
C SER A 23 -6.38 -7.87 6.68
N LYS A 24 -5.12 -8.08 6.24
CA LYS A 24 -4.80 -8.87 5.04
C LYS A 24 -5.02 -10.36 5.22
N ALA A 25 -4.95 -10.88 6.45
CA ALA A 25 -5.34 -12.24 6.80
C ALA A 25 -6.88 -12.46 6.81
N GLY A 26 -7.66 -11.39 6.61
CA GLY A 26 -9.13 -11.45 6.57
C GLY A 26 -9.81 -11.21 7.91
N GLU A 27 -9.07 -10.88 8.97
CA GLU A 27 -9.65 -10.52 10.25
C GLU A 27 -10.45 -9.22 10.17
N VAL A 28 -11.58 -9.17 10.87
CA VAL A 28 -12.37 -7.95 11.06
C VAL A 28 -11.84 -7.23 12.29
N LEU A 29 -11.24 -6.05 12.08
CA LEU A 29 -10.76 -5.19 13.16
C LEU A 29 -11.87 -4.24 13.63
N PRO A 30 -11.93 -3.90 14.92
CA PRO A 30 -12.81 -2.84 15.41
C PRO A 30 -12.52 -1.54 14.66
N SER A 31 -13.57 -0.85 14.20
CA SER A 31 -13.41 0.40 13.46
C SER A 31 -12.76 1.48 14.32
N LEU A 32 -11.70 2.08 13.80
CA LEU A 32 -11.00 3.20 14.43
C LEU A 32 -11.01 4.41 13.49
N SER A 33 -10.93 5.60 14.08
CA SER A 33 -10.83 6.87 13.34
C SER A 33 -9.92 7.84 14.10
N CYS A 34 -9.12 8.57 13.34
CA CYS A 34 -8.12 9.52 13.80
C CYS A 34 -7.74 10.45 12.63
N THR A 35 -7.00 11.52 12.89
CA THR A 35 -6.34 12.27 11.81
C THR A 35 -5.31 11.35 11.14
N ASN A 36 -5.47 11.11 9.84
CA ASN A 36 -4.67 10.14 9.09
C ASN A 36 -4.48 10.59 7.63
N PRO A 37 -3.47 10.07 6.92
CA PRO A 37 -3.14 10.51 5.56
C PRO A 37 -3.82 9.69 4.45
N VAL A 38 -4.83 8.85 4.73
CA VAL A 38 -5.38 7.91 3.71
C VAL A 38 -5.89 8.65 2.47
N ALA A 39 -6.65 9.74 2.68
CA ALA A 39 -7.21 10.53 1.59
C ALA A 39 -6.09 11.19 0.77
N ASP A 40 -5.10 11.77 1.45
CA ASP A 40 -3.95 12.42 0.83
C ASP A 40 -3.09 11.43 0.03
N HIS A 41 -2.88 10.22 0.56
CA HIS A 41 -2.17 9.15 -0.16
C HIS A 41 -2.92 8.72 -1.42
N PHE A 42 -4.25 8.59 -1.35
CA PHE A 42 -5.06 8.23 -2.52
C PHE A 42 -4.96 9.33 -3.59
N GLN A 43 -5.10 10.59 -3.19
CA GLN A 43 -5.01 11.73 -4.10
C GLN A 43 -3.62 11.87 -4.72
N ALA A 44 -2.56 11.76 -3.91
CA ALA A 44 -1.18 11.79 -4.39
C ALA A 44 -0.90 10.66 -5.40
N GLY A 45 -1.46 9.47 -5.18
CA GLY A 45 -1.38 8.38 -6.15
C GLY A 45 -2.06 8.71 -7.47
N VAL A 46 -3.28 9.26 -7.43
CA VAL A 46 -4.01 9.69 -8.63
C VAL A 46 -3.22 10.75 -9.41
N GLU A 47 -2.69 11.76 -8.72
CA GLU A 47 -1.86 12.82 -9.32
C GLU A 47 -0.55 12.27 -9.89
N GLY A 48 0.06 11.31 -9.21
CA GLY A 48 1.24 10.56 -9.68
C GLY A 48 0.96 9.59 -10.82
N GLY A 49 -0.27 9.55 -11.36
CA GLY A 49 -0.64 8.72 -12.50
C GLY A 49 -0.90 7.26 -12.15
N VAL A 50 -1.08 6.90 -10.87
CA VAL A 50 -1.48 5.57 -10.45
C VAL A 50 -2.90 5.29 -10.94
N ARG A 51 -3.07 4.24 -11.76
CA ARG A 51 -4.36 3.84 -12.33
C ARG A 51 -4.93 2.55 -11.74
N GLY A 52 -4.16 1.89 -10.89
CA GLY A 52 -4.55 0.61 -10.28
C GLY A 52 -3.55 0.16 -9.22
N THR A 53 -3.93 -0.85 -8.46
CA THR A 53 -3.10 -1.44 -7.41
C THR A 53 -2.81 -2.91 -7.70
N PRO A 54 -1.63 -3.45 -7.35
CA PRO A 54 -0.50 -2.71 -6.77
C PRO A 54 0.21 -1.84 -7.81
N THR A 55 0.82 -0.75 -7.35
CA THR A 55 1.74 0.09 -8.13
C THR A 55 2.91 0.46 -7.22
N LEU A 56 4.13 0.37 -7.75
CA LEU A 56 5.37 0.75 -7.08
C LEU A 56 5.91 2.01 -7.74
N VAL A 57 6.38 2.95 -6.91
CA VAL A 57 7.14 4.13 -7.33
C VAL A 57 8.53 3.96 -6.75
N LEU A 58 9.56 3.97 -7.61
CA LEU A 58 10.95 3.77 -7.20
C LEU A 58 11.62 5.10 -6.84
N ASP A 59 12.76 5.03 -6.17
CA ASP A 59 13.52 6.21 -5.71
C ASP A 59 13.98 7.12 -6.86
N ASP A 60 14.15 6.57 -8.07
CA ASP A 60 14.46 7.33 -9.29
C ASP A 60 13.23 7.97 -9.96
N GLY A 61 12.06 7.83 -9.36
CA GLY A 61 10.78 8.31 -9.88
C GLY A 61 10.13 7.40 -10.93
N SER A 62 10.75 6.26 -11.28
CA SER A 62 10.13 5.31 -12.21
C SER A 62 8.95 4.57 -11.57
N VAL A 63 7.97 4.23 -12.39
CA VAL A 63 6.72 3.59 -11.95
C VAL A 63 6.62 2.18 -12.51
N ILE A 64 6.35 1.22 -11.62
CA ILE A 64 6.03 -0.17 -11.98
C ILE A 64 4.57 -0.42 -11.57
N GLY A 65 3.68 -0.39 -12.57
CA GLY A 65 2.28 -0.71 -12.37
C GLY A 65 2.01 -2.21 -12.45
N GLY A 66 1.06 -2.70 -11.64
CA GLY A 66 0.64 -4.09 -11.63
C GLY A 66 1.45 -4.98 -10.69
N PHE A 67 0.91 -6.17 -10.45
CA PHE A 67 1.59 -7.18 -9.61
C PHE A 67 2.82 -7.73 -10.32
N LEU A 68 3.91 -7.83 -9.58
CA LEU A 68 5.17 -8.44 -10.02
C LEU A 68 5.64 -9.41 -8.94
N PRO A 69 5.89 -10.69 -9.26
CA PRO A 69 6.45 -11.65 -8.31
C PRO A 69 7.79 -11.17 -7.74
N ALA A 70 8.12 -11.60 -6.51
CA ALA A 70 9.31 -11.13 -5.81
C ALA A 70 10.61 -11.32 -6.61
N ASN A 71 10.81 -12.48 -7.25
CA ASN A 71 12.00 -12.74 -8.06
C ASN A 71 12.13 -11.81 -9.27
N ASP A 72 11.01 -11.52 -9.94
CA ASP A 72 10.98 -10.63 -11.10
C ASP A 72 11.15 -9.18 -10.68
N LEU A 73 10.62 -8.81 -9.52
CA LEU A 73 10.84 -7.50 -8.92
C LEU A 73 12.33 -7.28 -8.63
N LEU A 74 13.01 -8.24 -8.01
CA LEU A 74 14.46 -8.15 -7.75
C LEU A 74 15.28 -7.97 -9.03
N VAL A 75 14.91 -8.64 -10.13
CA VAL A 75 15.52 -8.41 -11.45
C VAL A 75 15.21 -7.00 -11.94
N ARG A 76 13.94 -6.58 -11.86
CA ARG A 76 13.46 -5.29 -12.37
C ARG A 76 14.11 -4.08 -11.69
N ILE A 77 14.46 -4.22 -10.41
CA ILE A 77 15.12 -3.17 -9.60
C ILE A 77 16.63 -3.38 -9.45
N GLY A 78 17.22 -4.36 -10.16
CA GLY A 78 18.68 -4.56 -10.19
C GLY A 78 19.29 -5.13 -8.91
N LEU A 79 18.49 -5.72 -8.02
CA LEU A 79 18.96 -6.36 -6.77
C LEU A 79 19.23 -7.86 -6.92
N LYS A 80 18.83 -8.48 -8.03
CA LYS A 80 19.26 -9.83 -8.37
C LYS A 80 20.59 -9.75 -9.12
N GLY A 81 21.67 -10.12 -8.45
CA GLY A 81 23.04 -10.07 -8.98
C GLY A 81 23.29 -10.95 -10.20
N SER A 82 24.33 -10.54 -10.95
CA SER A 82 25.19 -11.37 -11.79
C SER A 82 25.83 -12.52 -11.01
#